data_AF-A0A7X6NU54-F1
#
_entry.id   AF-A0A7X6NU54-F1
#
_cell.length_a   1.000
_cell.length_b   1.000
_cell.length_c   1.000
_cell.angle_alpha   90.00
_cell.angle_beta   90.00
_cell.angle_gamma   90.00
#
_symmetry.space_group_name_H-M   'P 1'
#
loop_
_entity.id
_entity.type
_entity.pdbx_description
1 polymer ?
#
loop_
_entity_poly.entity_id
_entity_poly.type
_entity_poly.pdbx_seq_one_letter_code
_entity_poly.pdbx_strand_id
1 'polypeptide(L)'
;MSAQPEVQPSEHKRYLKWHNKIGYGSGDVAGNVVYALLSAFVMIYLTDTMGLNPGVIGTLIMIARLFDGVSDIFFGNLIDRTKTKMGKARPWMLWAYLGCVAALIATFSIPVSLSQTAQYAWFFIAYTLLNAVFFT
;
A
#
# COMPACT_ATOMS: atom_id res chain seq x y z
N MET A 1 -13.63 35.54 48.23
CA MET A 1 -12.76 34.35 48.15
C MET A 1 -12.90 33.80 46.72
N SER A 2 -12.25 34.46 45.77
CA SER A 2 -12.32 34.15 44.34
C SER A 2 -11.41 32.98 44.04
N ALA A 3 -11.98 31.86 43.61
CA ALA A 3 -11.23 30.72 43.08
C ALA A 3 -10.48 31.19 41.82
N GLN A 4 -9.15 31.17 41.85
CA GLN A 4 -8.36 31.36 40.64
C GLN A 4 -8.44 30.09 39.78
N PRO A 5 -8.67 30.20 38.46
CA PRO A 5 -8.67 29.05 37.57
C PRO A 5 -7.25 28.46 37.46
N GLU A 6 -7.13 27.18 37.77
CA GLU A 6 -5.91 26.38 37.67
C GLU A 6 -5.42 26.34 36.21
N VAL A 7 -4.29 26.99 35.94
CA VAL A 7 -3.67 27.03 34.60
C VAL A 7 -3.09 25.65 34.32
N GLN A 8 -3.77 24.87 33.48
CA GLN A 8 -3.28 23.58 33.01
C GLN A 8 -1.93 23.76 32.28
N PRO A 9 -0.90 22.93 32.56
CA PRO A 9 0.39 23.09 31.93
C PRO A 9 0.27 22.91 30.42
N SER A 10 0.78 23.89 29.66
CA SER A 10 0.80 23.84 28.20
C SER A 10 1.51 22.57 27.72
N GLU A 11 0.76 21.73 26.99
CA GLU A 11 1.26 20.49 26.41
C GLU A 11 2.44 20.82 25.48
N HIS A 12 3.66 20.44 25.89
CA HIS A 12 4.85 20.72 25.10
C HIS A 12 4.83 19.82 23.85
N LYS A 13 4.29 20.34 22.73
CA LYS A 13 4.23 19.63 21.45
C LYS A 13 5.65 19.22 21.04
N ARG A 14 6.00 17.97 21.29
CA ARG A 14 7.31 17.40 20.97
C ARG A 14 7.40 17.16 19.47
N TYR A 15 7.85 18.18 18.75
CA TYR A 15 8.04 18.10 17.30
C TYR A 15 9.02 16.98 16.93
N LEU A 16 8.69 16.23 15.87
CA LEU A 16 9.58 15.21 15.32
C LEU A 16 10.89 15.86 14.86
N LYS A 17 12.02 15.23 15.22
CA LYS A 17 13.35 15.61 14.74
C LYS A 17 13.35 15.66 13.20
N TRP A 18 14.07 16.61 12.63
CA TRP A 18 14.09 16.88 11.19
C TRP A 18 14.41 15.64 10.33
N HIS A 19 15.31 14.77 10.79
CA HIS A 19 15.62 13.50 10.14
C HIS A 19 14.42 12.54 10.04
N ASN A 20 13.54 12.50 11.05
CA ASN A 20 12.33 11.69 10.97
C ASN A 20 11.35 12.26 9.94
N LYS A 21 11.27 13.59 9.78
CA LYS A 21 10.42 14.21 8.75
C LYS A 21 10.89 13.85 7.35
N ILE A 22 12.19 13.90 7.11
CA ILE A 22 12.76 13.52 5.80
C ILE A 22 12.55 12.03 5.54
N GLY A 23 12.85 11.16 6.51
CA GLY A 23 12.68 9.71 6.34
C GLY A 23 11.23 9.29 6.09
N TYR A 24 10.27 9.92 6.75
CA TYR A 24 8.85 9.71 6.46
C TYR A 24 8.46 10.27 5.09
N GLY A 25 8.90 11.48 4.75
CA GLY A 25 8.62 12.10 3.46
C GLY A 25 9.20 11.31 2.27
N SER A 26 10.40 10.75 2.40
CA SER A 26 10.99 9.92 1.35
C SER A 26 10.20 8.63 1.11
N GLY A 27 9.63 8.04 2.15
CA GLY A 27 8.77 6.86 2.02
C GLY A 27 7.48 7.17 1.27
N ASP A 28 6.85 8.31 1.56
CA ASP A 28 5.64 8.77 0.86
C ASP A 28 5.90 9.07 -0.62
N VAL A 29 7.02 9.74 -0.93
CA VAL A 29 7.42 9.99 -2.33
C VAL A 29 7.61 8.68 -3.08
N ALA A 30 8.32 7.71 -2.49
CA ALA A 30 8.59 6.44 -3.14
C ALA A 30 7.30 5.61 -3.33
N GLY A 31 6.38 5.61 -2.36
CA GLY A 31 5.06 5.00 -2.53
C GLY A 31 4.27 5.61 -3.69
N ASN A 32 4.25 6.94 -3.79
CA ASN A 32 3.61 7.64 -4.90
C ASN A 32 4.25 7.36 -6.26
N VAL A 33 5.58 7.22 -6.33
CA VAL A 33 6.28 6.85 -7.57
C VAL A 33 5.88 5.44 -8.02
N VAL A 34 5.81 4.48 -7.10
CA VAL A 34 5.36 3.11 -7.41
C VAL A 34 3.90 3.11 -7.90
N TYR A 35 3.03 3.87 -7.24
CA TYR A 35 1.64 4.01 -7.64
C TYR A 35 1.50 4.60 -9.05
N ALA A 36 2.24 5.67 -9.35
CA ALA A 36 2.26 6.29 -10.67
C ALA A 36 2.78 5.31 -11.75
N LEU A 37 3.83 4.55 -11.44
CA LEU A 37 4.37 3.53 -12.32
C LEU A 37 3.34 2.43 -12.61
N LEU A 38 2.65 1.92 -11.60
CA LEU A 38 1.62 0.90 -11.79
C LEU A 38 0.47 1.41 -12.65
N SER A 39 -0.02 2.62 -12.36
CA SER A 39 -1.12 3.25 -13.10
C SER A 39 -0.80 3.43 -14.58
N ALA A 40 0.43 3.83 -14.91
CA ALA A 40 0.84 4.08 -16.29
C ALA A 40 1.28 2.81 -17.05
N PHE A 41 2.04 1.91 -16.41
CA PHE A 41 2.73 0.82 -17.11
C PHE A 41 2.06 -0.54 -17.02
N VAL A 42 1.25 -0.83 -15.99
CA VAL A 42 0.65 -2.18 -15.85
C VAL A 42 -0.20 -2.54 -17.05
N MET A 43 -1.03 -1.61 -17.52
CA MET A 43 -1.90 -1.85 -18.65
C MET A 43 -1.09 -2.14 -19.92
N ILE A 44 -0.10 -1.29 -20.21
CA ILE A 44 0.80 -1.43 -21.37
C ILE A 44 1.55 -2.76 -21.32
N TYR A 45 2.08 -3.14 -20.15
CA TYR A 45 2.78 -4.41 -19.99
C TYR A 45 1.87 -5.62 -20.31
N LEU A 46 0.64 -5.62 -19.78
CA LEU A 46 -0.28 -6.73 -19.99
C LEU A 46 -0.82 -6.79 -21.43
N THR A 47 -1.06 -5.66 -22.08
CA THR A 47 -1.59 -5.64 -23.45
C THR A 47 -0.49 -5.83 -24.48
N ASP A 48 0.61 -5.09 -24.38
CA ASP A 48 1.59 -4.97 -25.46
C ASP A 48 2.71 -6.01 -25.32
N THR A 49 3.04 -6.42 -24.09
CA THR A 49 4.07 -7.46 -23.86
C THR A 49 3.44 -8.86 -23.75
N MET A 50 2.36 -8.99 -22.98
CA MET A 50 1.70 -10.29 -22.76
C MET A 50 0.59 -10.61 -23.76
N GLY A 51 0.12 -9.64 -24.55
CA GLY A 51 -0.94 -9.85 -25.55
C GLY A 51 -2.31 -10.16 -24.94
N LEU A 52 -2.53 -9.79 -23.68
CA LEU A 52 -3.76 -10.09 -22.95
C LEU A 52 -4.87 -9.07 -23.27
N ASN A 53 -6.12 -9.50 -23.15
CA ASN A 53 -7.28 -8.70 -23.53
C ASN A 53 -7.49 -7.53 -22.54
N PRO A 54 -7.48 -6.27 -23.00
CA PRO A 54 -7.60 -5.10 -22.14
C PRO A 54 -8.93 -5.03 -21.39
N GLY A 55 -10.04 -5.51 -21.98
CA GLY A 55 -11.35 -5.52 -21.33
C GLY A 55 -11.43 -6.48 -20.15
N VAL A 56 -10.76 -7.63 -20.26
CA VAL A 56 -10.65 -8.61 -19.15
C VAL A 56 -9.78 -8.05 -18.04
N ILE A 57 -8.62 -7.49 -18.39
CA ILE A 57 -7.70 -6.87 -17.41
C ILE A 57 -8.38 -5.72 -16.67
N GLY A 58 -9.07 -4.83 -17.38
CA GLY A 58 -9.78 -3.72 -16.76
C GLY A 58 -10.83 -4.18 -15.75
N THR A 59 -11.54 -5.27 -16.07
CA THR A 59 -12.52 -5.88 -15.16
C THR A 59 -11.84 -6.49 -13.93
N LEU A 60 -10.70 -7.16 -14.11
CA LEU A 60 -9.91 -7.71 -12.99
C LEU A 60 -9.38 -6.60 -12.06
N ILE A 61 -8.88 -5.50 -12.63
CA ILE A 61 -8.45 -4.32 -11.86
C ILE A 61 -9.62 -3.73 -11.09
N MET A 62 -10.80 -3.61 -11.71
CA MET A 62 -12.01 -3.11 -11.04
C MET A 62 -12.40 -4.01 -9.85
N ILE A 63 -12.39 -5.33 -10.04
CA ILE A 63 -12.69 -6.28 -8.96
C ILE A 63 -11.64 -6.17 -7.86
N ALA A 64 -10.34 -6.13 -8.20
CA ALA A 64 -9.26 -5.98 -7.22
C ALA A 64 -9.46 -4.73 -6.37
N ARG A 65 -9.82 -3.59 -6.98
CA ARG A 65 -10.12 -2.33 -6.27
C ARG A 65 -11.26 -2.46 -5.26
N LEU A 66 -12.27 -3.28 -5.54
CA LEU A 66 -13.35 -3.55 -4.57
C LEU A 66 -12.83 -4.35 -3.38
N PHE A 67 -11.97 -5.35 -3.62
CA PHE A 67 -11.32 -6.12 -2.56
C PHE A 67 -10.35 -5.27 -1.73
N ASP A 68 -9.64 -4.34 -2.36
CA ASP A 68 -8.76 -3.38 -1.68
C ASP A 68 -9.57 -2.57 -0.65
N GLY A 69 -10.68 -1.95 -1.07
CA GLY A 69 -11.51 -1.14 -0.17
C GLY A 69 -12.09 -1.92 1.01
N VAL A 70 -12.37 -3.22 0.84
CA VAL A 70 -12.77 -4.09 1.96
C VAL A 70 -11.58 -4.36 2.89
N SER A 71 -10.42 -4.68 2.32
CA SER A 71 -9.20 -4.96 3.06
C SER A 71 -8.73 -3.75 3.87
N ASP A 72 -8.90 -2.54 3.34
CA ASP A 72 -8.66 -1.27 4.04
C ASP A 72 -9.40 -1.16 5.37
N ILE A 73 -10.67 -1.57 5.39
CA ILE A 73 -11.49 -1.56 6.62
C ILE A 73 -10.94 -2.57 7.65
N PHE A 74 -10.48 -3.73 7.21
CA PHE A 74 -9.88 -4.74 8.09
C PHE A 74 -8.52 -4.29 8.62
N PHE A 75 -7.66 -3.76 7.76
CA PHE A 75 -6.33 -3.29 8.12
C PHE A 75 -6.37 -2.09 9.07
N GLY A 76 -7.31 -1.14 8.86
CA GLY A 76 -7.52 -0.03 9.79
C GLY A 76 -7.84 -0.53 11.21
N ASN A 77 -8.73 -1.51 11.34
CA ASN A 77 -9.04 -2.15 12.62
C ASN A 77 -7.85 -2.92 13.22
N LEU A 78 -7.02 -3.54 12.37
CA LEU A 78 -5.85 -4.32 12.80
C LEU A 78 -4.72 -3.42 13.32
N ILE A 79 -4.44 -2.31 12.63
CA ILE A 79 -3.48 -1.29 13.05
C ILE A 79 -3.88 -0.70 14.40
N ASP A 80 -5.17 -0.39 14.60
CA ASP A 80 -5.67 0.18 15.85
C ASP A 80 -5.49 -0.75 17.05
N ARG A 81 -5.59 -2.07 16.83
CA ARG A 81 -5.39 -3.11 17.85
C ARG A 81 -3.92 -3.47 18.09
N THR A 82 -2.99 -3.06 17.23
CA THR A 82 -1.58 -3.40 17.38
C THR A 82 -0.90 -2.53 18.44
N LYS A 83 -0.60 -3.10 19.62
CA LYS A 83 0.18 -2.46 20.69
C LYS A 83 1.61 -3.00 20.73
N THR A 84 2.51 -2.41 19.95
CA THR A 84 3.94 -2.77 19.91
C THR A 84 4.83 -1.77 20.64
N LYS A 85 5.93 -2.26 21.25
CA LYS A 85 6.91 -1.46 22.03
C LYS A 85 7.60 -0.33 21.24
N MET A 86 7.56 -0.36 19.91
CA MET A 86 8.14 0.66 19.02
C MET A 86 7.12 1.69 18.48
N GLY A 87 5.89 1.67 18.99
CA GLY A 87 4.75 2.43 18.46
C GLY A 87 3.86 1.58 17.53
N LYS A 88 2.67 2.10 17.19
CA LYS A 88 1.65 1.36 16.43
C LYS A 88 1.98 1.17 14.93
N ALA A 89 2.61 2.16 14.29
CA ALA A 89 2.73 2.22 12.82
C ALA A 89 4.08 1.75 12.25
N ARG A 90 5.16 1.77 13.04
CA ARG A 90 6.53 1.55 12.53
C ARG A 90 6.82 0.12 12.05
N PRO A 91 6.40 -0.94 12.76
CA PRO A 91 6.60 -2.32 12.28
C PRO A 91 5.80 -2.57 11.00
N TRP A 92 4.54 -2.10 10.95
CA TRP A 92 3.68 -2.23 9.79
C TRP A 92 4.25 -1.54 8.55
N MET A 93 4.81 -0.34 8.67
CA MET A 93 5.46 0.34 7.53
C MET A 93 6.61 -0.46 6.91
N LEU A 94 7.47 -1.10 7.71
CA LEU A 94 8.61 -1.86 7.19
C LEU A 94 8.18 -3.16 6.50
N TRP A 95 7.24 -3.88 7.10
CA TRP A 95 6.67 -5.08 6.49
C TRP A 95 5.87 -4.75 5.23
N ALA A 96 5.12 -3.65 5.24
CA ALA A 96 4.41 -3.15 4.08
C ALA A 96 5.39 -2.86 2.94
N TYR A 97 6.50 -2.16 3.22
CA TYR A 97 7.50 -1.83 2.20
C TYR A 97 8.13 -3.07 1.55
N LEU A 98 8.54 -4.05 2.36
CA LEU A 98 9.13 -5.29 1.86
C LEU A 98 8.13 -6.09 1.03
N GLY A 99 6.90 -6.20 1.51
CA GLY A 99 5.82 -6.86 0.78
C GLY A 99 5.45 -6.16 -0.52
N CYS A 100 5.45 -4.82 -0.52
CA CYS A 100 5.17 -4.00 -1.69
C CYS A 100 6.21 -4.24 -2.79
N VAL A 101 7.50 -4.32 -2.44
CA VAL A 101 8.57 -4.67 -3.38
C VAL A 101 8.38 -6.08 -3.94
N ALA A 102 8.08 -7.07 -3.10
CA ALA A 102 7.87 -8.45 -3.55
C ALA A 102 6.65 -8.57 -4.48
N ALA A 103 5.54 -7.91 -4.15
CA ALA A 103 4.32 -7.91 -4.94
C ALA A 103 4.50 -7.14 -6.26
N LEU A 104 5.31 -6.08 -6.26
CA LEU A 104 5.64 -5.31 -7.46
C LEU A 104 6.41 -6.19 -8.45
N ILE A 105 7.45 -6.88 -7.96
CA ILE A 105 8.21 -7.85 -8.75
C ILE A 105 7.28 -8.95 -9.26
N ALA A 106 6.40 -9.50 -8.42
CA ALA A 106 5.46 -10.56 -8.82
C ALA A 106 4.48 -10.11 -9.91
N THR A 107 4.05 -8.84 -9.90
CA THR A 107 3.14 -8.26 -10.90
C THR A 107 3.80 -8.20 -12.29
N PHE A 108 5.10 -7.91 -12.35
CA PHE A 108 5.86 -7.86 -13.60
C PHE A 108 6.57 -9.19 -13.93
N SER A 109 6.56 -10.17 -13.03
CA SER A 109 7.20 -11.47 -13.23
C SER A 109 6.16 -12.56 -13.56
N ILE A 110 5.33 -12.31 -14.57
CA ILE A 110 4.31 -13.27 -15.02
C ILE A 110 5.00 -14.34 -15.89
N PRO A 111 4.89 -15.64 -15.57
CA PRO A 111 5.52 -16.68 -16.38
C PRO A 111 4.81 -16.83 -17.74
N VAL A 112 5.55 -16.52 -18.80
CA VAL A 112 5.04 -16.52 -20.20
C VAL A 112 4.66 -17.93 -20.69
N SER A 113 5.18 -18.98 -20.04
CA SER A 113 4.89 -20.38 -20.35
C SER A 113 3.50 -20.85 -19.86
N LEU A 114 2.77 -20.02 -19.11
CA LEU A 114 1.44 -20.35 -18.61
C LEU A 114 0.34 -20.09 -19.64
N SER A 115 -0.79 -20.79 -19.50
CA SER A 115 -2.00 -20.49 -20.28
C SER A 115 -2.52 -19.08 -19.98
N GLN A 116 -3.23 -18.46 -20.93
CA GLN A 116 -3.75 -17.09 -20.76
C GLN A 116 -4.61 -16.94 -19.49
N THR A 117 -5.44 -17.94 -19.17
CA THR A 117 -6.24 -17.95 -17.93
C THR A 117 -5.36 -17.93 -16.66
N ALA A 118 -4.27 -18.68 -16.65
CA ALA A 118 -3.34 -18.70 -15.52
C ALA A 118 -2.54 -17.38 -15.41
N GLN A 119 -2.24 -16.72 -16.53
CA GLN A 119 -1.62 -15.39 -16.53
C GLN A 119 -2.57 -14.33 -15.93
N TYR A 120 -3.85 -14.35 -16.28
CA TYR A 120 -4.86 -13.48 -15.67
C TYR A 120 -5.00 -13.70 -14.16
N ALA A 121 -5.06 -14.97 -13.73
CA ALA A 121 -5.16 -15.31 -12.31
C ALA A 121 -3.91 -14.86 -11.53
N TRP A 122 -2.72 -15.07 -12.10
CA TRP A 122 -1.46 -14.62 -11.50
C TRP A 122 -1.45 -13.10 -11.33
N PHE A 123 -1.77 -12.36 -12.39
CA PHE A 123 -1.87 -10.90 -12.33
C PHE A 123 -2.87 -10.45 -11.27
N PHE A 124 -4.06 -11.03 -11.25
CA PHE A 124 -5.10 -10.68 -10.27
C PHE A 124 -4.62 -10.88 -8.83
N ILE A 125 -3.97 -12.01 -8.53
CA ILE A 125 -3.46 -12.30 -7.19
C ILE A 125 -2.32 -11.34 -6.82
N ALA A 126 -1.33 -11.15 -7.70
CA ALA A 126 -0.19 -10.28 -7.44
C ALA A 126 -0.61 -8.82 -7.28
N TYR A 127 -1.52 -8.34 -8.14
CA TYR A 127 -2.02 -6.97 -8.12
C TYR A 127 -2.91 -6.69 -6.91
N THR A 128 -3.77 -7.64 -6.53
CA THR A 128 -4.60 -7.53 -5.33
C THR A 128 -3.73 -7.56 -4.08
N LEU A 129 -2.73 -8.45 -4.01
CA LEU A 129 -1.79 -8.46 -2.88
C LEU A 129 -1.01 -7.13 -2.78
N LEU A 130 -0.57 -6.57 -3.91
CA LEU A 130 0.13 -5.30 -3.91
C LEU A 130 -0.75 -4.17 -3.37
N ASN A 131 -1.99 -4.05 -3.83
CA ASN A 131 -2.86 -2.94 -3.45
C ASN A 131 -3.49 -3.17 -2.06
N ALA A 132 -4.19 -4.29 -1.86
CA ALA A 132 -4.99 -4.56 -0.66
C ALA A 132 -4.19 -4.79 0.63
N VAL A 133 -2.92 -5.20 0.53
CA VAL A 133 -2.14 -5.64 1.69
C VAL A 133 -0.97 -4.71 1.99
N PHE A 134 -0.41 -4.06 0.97
CA PHE A 134 0.83 -3.30 1.12
C PHE A 134 0.71 -1.81 0.80
N PHE A 135 -0.33 -1.39 0.08
CA PHE A 135 -0.64 0.03 -0.14
C PHE A 135 -1.68 0.58 0.85
N THR A 136 -2.37 -0.31 1.56
CA THR A 136 -3.31 -0.06 2.65
C THR A 136 -2.61 0.20 3.99
#